data_AF-A0A2V6RJ59-F1
#
_entry.id   AF-A0A2V6RJ59-F1
#
_cell.length_a   1.000
_cell.length_b   1.000
_cell.length_c   1.000
_cell.angle_alpha   90.00
_cell.angle_beta   90.00
_cell.angle_gamma   90.00
#
_symmetry.space_group_name_H-M   'P 1'
#
loop_
_entity.id
_entity.type
_entity.pdbx_description
1 polymer ?
#
loop_
_entity_poly.entity_id
_entity_poly.type
_entity_poly.pdbx_seq_one_letter_code
_entity_poly.pdbx_strand_id
1 'polypeptide(L)' 'MVKVGGGTLRFDAAQNPLSRAEAEAYLVHEDGFLRVPVLVVGDLIVRGYTEEIYREALGASREGGAPP' A
#
# COMPACT_ATOMS: atom_id res chain seq x y z
N MET A 1 -6.89 1.09 -7.59
CA MET A 1 -7.08 0.42 -6.27
C MET A 1 -7.53 -1.02 -6.50
N VAL A 2 -6.79 -2.01 -6.01
CA VAL A 2 -7.18 -3.43 -6.12
C VAL A 2 -7.56 -3.93 -4.73
N LYS A 3 -8.77 -4.48 -4.60
CA LYS A 3 -9.21 -5.16 -3.38
C LYS A 3 -8.75 -6.61 -3.46
N VAL A 4 -7.77 -6.97 -2.64
CA VAL A 4 -7.35 -8.36 -2.44
C VAL A 4 -8.10 -8.83 -1.19
N GLY A 5 -8.69 -10.03 -1.18
CA GLY A 5 -9.71 -10.43 -0.19
C GLY A 5 -9.41 -10.16 1.30
N GLY A 6 -10.44 -10.27 2.16
CA GLY A 6 -10.28 -10.35 3.62
C GLY A 6 -9.81 -9.09 4.35
N GLY A 7 -9.99 -7.89 3.79
CA GLY A 7 -9.63 -6.61 4.44
C GLY A 7 -8.31 -6.00 3.95
N THR A 8 -7.59 -6.72 3.10
CA THR A 8 -6.33 -6.28 2.49
C THR A 8 -6.57 -5.36 1.30
N LEU A 9 -5.76 -4.30 1.17
CA LEU A 9 -5.83 -3.38 0.04
C LEU A 9 -4.42 -3.10 -0.48
N ARG A 10 -4.30 -3.01 -1.80
CA ARG A 10 -3.07 -2.57 -2.49
C ARG A 10 -3.37 -1.35 -3.34
N PHE A 11 -2.49 -0.37 -3.22
CA PHE A 11 -2.56 0.89 -3.91
C PHE A 11 -1.22 1.24 -4.55
N ASP A 12 -1.26 1.61 -5.83
CA ASP A 12 -0.12 2.05 -6.61
C ASP A 12 -0.32 3.53 -6.95
N ALA A 13 0.47 4.38 -6.28
CA ALA A 13 0.39 5.84 -6.40
C ALA A 13 0.99 6.37 -7.71
N ALA A 14 1.84 5.59 -8.38
CA ALA A 14 2.38 5.96 -9.69
C ALA A 14 1.29 5.85 -10.76
N GLN A 15 0.41 4.84 -10.66
CA GLN A 15 -0.69 4.65 -11.60
C GLN A 15 -1.95 5.44 -11.24
N ASN A 16 -2.19 5.67 -9.95
CA ASN A 16 -3.30 6.47 -9.47
C ASN A 16 -2.77 7.39 -8.36
N PRO A 17 -2.45 8.66 -8.63
CA PRO A 17 -2.02 9.57 -7.58
C PRO A 17 -3.09 9.66 -6.48
N LEU A 18 -2.66 9.57 -5.23
CA LEU A 18 -3.55 9.64 -4.08
C LEU A 18 -3.36 10.97 -3.36
N SER A 19 -4.43 11.71 -3.13
CA SER A 19 -4.36 12.92 -2.31
C SER A 19 -4.12 12.58 -0.84
N ARG A 20 -3.64 13.56 -0.08
CA ARG A 20 -3.44 13.38 1.37
C ARG A 20 -4.73 13.02 2.11
N ALA A 21 -5.85 13.65 1.77
CA ALA A 21 -7.14 13.37 2.40
C ALA A 21 -7.62 11.95 2.12
N GLU A 22 -7.40 11.45 0.90
CA GLU A 22 -7.68 10.06 0.56
C GLU A 22 -6.75 9.12 1.33
N ALA A 23 -5.45 9.42 1.43
CA ALA A 23 -4.50 8.61 2.21
C ALA A 23 -4.95 8.47 3.67
N GLU A 24 -5.34 9.59 4.27
CA GLU A 24 -5.82 9.63 5.65
C GLU A 24 -7.11 8.80 5.82
N ALA A 25 -8.09 8.95 4.92
CA ALA A 25 -9.32 8.16 4.95
C ALA A 25 -9.07 6.63 4.80
N TYR A 26 -8.03 6.25 4.05
CA TYR A 26 -7.69 4.85 3.80
C TYR A 26 -6.83 4.20 4.90
N LEU A 27 -5.88 4.97 5.46
CA LEU A 27 -4.85 4.49 6.37
C LEU A 27 -5.17 4.75 7.83
N VAL A 28 -6.08 5.67 8.15
CA VAL A 28 -6.36 6.08 9.52
C VAL A 28 -7.77 5.61 9.93
N HIS A 29 -7.90 5.17 11.17
CA HIS A 29 -9.19 4.90 11.81
C HIS A 29 -9.86 6.21 12.25
N GLU A 30 -11.15 6.17 12.56
CA GLU A 30 -11.87 7.37 13.05
C GLU A 30 -11.32 7.88 14.39
N ASP A 31 -10.63 7.02 15.14
CA ASP A 31 -9.93 7.35 16.39
C ASP A 31 -8.57 8.05 16.18
N GLY A 32 -8.15 8.27 14.93
CA GLY A 32 -6.90 8.92 14.57
C GLY A 32 -5.67 8.01 14.55
N PHE A 33 -5.82 6.70 14.80
CA PHE A 33 -4.72 5.75 14.73
C PHE A 33 -4.58 5.08 13.35
N LEU A 34 -3.36 4.67 13.00
CA LEU A 34 -3.11 3.94 11.76
C LEU A 34 -3.75 2.55 11.78
N ARG A 35 -4.41 2.20 10.68
CA ARG A 35 -4.95 0.87 10.36
C ARG A 35 -3.79 -0.08 10.03
N VAL A 36 -3.19 -0.69 11.05
CA VAL A 36 -2.09 -1.63 10.90
C VAL A 36 -2.57 -3.05 10.56
N PRO A 37 -1.75 -3.87 9.88
CA PRO A 37 -0.42 -3.57 9.35
C PRO A 37 -0.45 -2.74 8.06
N VAL A 38 0.58 -1.91 7.85
CA VAL A 38 0.80 -1.14 6.61
C VAL A 38 2.23 -1.36 6.13
N LEU A 39 2.39 -1.60 4.82
CA LEU A 39 3.67 -1.65 4.12
C LEU A 39 3.70 -0.54 3.07
N VAL A 40 4.76 0.26 3.07
CA VAL A 40 5.01 1.32 2.08
C VAL A 40 6.36 1.07 1.42
N VAL A 41 6.38 1.00 0.08
CA VAL A 41 7.59 0.76 -0.71
C VAL A 41 7.54 1.61 -1.97
N GLY A 42 8.30 2.72 -2.00
CA GLY A 42 8.18 3.71 -3.07
C GLY A 42 6.75 4.22 -3.18
N ASP A 43 6.17 4.17 -4.38
CA ASP A 43 4.78 4.56 -4.66
C ASP A 43 3.74 3.48 -4.30
N LEU A 44 4.17 2.34 -3.78
CA LEU A 44 3.28 1.24 -3.41
C LEU A 44 2.89 1.31 -1.94
N ILE A 45 1.59 1.24 -1.66
CA ILE A 45 1.01 1.16 -0.32
C ILE A 45 0.16 -0.10 -0.20
N VAL A 46 0.41 -0.90 0.82
CA VAL A 46 -0.38 -2.08 1.18
C VAL A 46 -0.90 -1.93 2.60
N ARG A 47 -2.20 -2.18 2.79
CA ARG A 47 -2.86 -2.22 4.10
C ARG A 47 -3.40 -3.61 4.35
N GLY A 48 -3.15 -4.18 5.52
CA GLY A 48 -3.40 -5.59 5.80
C GLY A 48 -2.20 -6.46 5.40
N TYR A 49 -2.24 -7.73 5.79
CA TYR A 49 -1.15 -8.66 5.53
C TYR A 49 -1.65 -9.98 4.95
N THR A 50 -1.06 -10.35 3.83
CA THR A 50 -0.93 -11.74 3.38
C THR A 50 0.52 -11.92 2.89
N GLU A 51 1.05 -13.14 2.99
CA GLU A 51 2.42 -13.39 2.52
C GLU A 51 2.57 -13.12 1.02
N GLU A 52 1.58 -13.52 0.23
CA GLU A 52 1.51 -13.32 -1.21
C GLU A 52 1.61 -11.83 -1.59
N ILE A 53 0.79 -10.97 -0.97
CA ILE A 53 0.75 -9.55 -1.35
C ILE A 53 2.04 -8.81 -0.95
N TYR A 54 2.67 -9.22 0.16
CA TYR A 54 3.96 -8.67 0.57
C TYR A 54 5.07 -9.13 -0.36
N ARG A 55 5.06 -10.39 -0.78
CA ARG A 55 6.01 -10.93 -1.75
C ARG A 55 5.92 -10.18 -3.08
N GLU A 56 4.72 -9.96 -3.59
CA GLU A 56 4.50 -9.17 -4.82
C GLU A 56 4.92 -7.71 -4.65
N ALA A 57 4.58 -7.09 -3.52
CA ALA A 57 4.93 -5.70 -3.22
C ALA A 57 6.45 -5.47 -3.19
N LEU A 58 7.17 -6.37 -2.51
CA LEU A 58 8.62 -6.33 -2.39
C LEU A 58 9.34 -6.85 -3.65
N GLY A 59 8.67 -7.66 -4.47
CA GLY A 59 9.17 -8.10 -5.77
C GLY A 59 9.13 -6.97 -6.81
N ALA A 60 7.99 -6.29 -6.92
CA ALA A 60 7.82 -5.18 -7.87
C ALA A 60 8.77 -4.01 -7.61
N SER A 61 9.11 -3.73 -6.35
CA SER A 61 10.06 -2.67 -6.00
C SER A 61 11.50 -2.97 -6.42
N ARG A 62 11.86 -4.25 -6.55
CA ARG A 62 13.19 -4.67 -7.02
C ARG A 62 13.36 -4.49 -8.52
N GLU A 63 12.27 -4.59 -9.28
CA GLU A 63 12.29 -4.40 -10.74
C GLU A 63 12.35 -2.91 -11.14
N GLY A 64 11.82 -2.01 -10.29
CA GLY A 64 11.91 -0.55 -10.47
C GLY A 64 13.19 0.09 -9.90
N GLY A 65 14.08 -0.70 -9.28
CA GLY A 65 15.24 -0.21 -8.55
C GLY A 65 16.56 -0.46 -9.27
N ALA A 66 16.86 0.31 -10.31
CA ALA A 66 18.25 0.59 -10.69
C ALA A 66 18.64 1.95 -10.08
N PRO A 67 19.53 2.01 -9.07
CA PRO A 67 20.24 3.26 -8.77
C PRO A 67 21.39 3.45 -9.79
N PRO A 68 21.85 4.69 -10.03
CA PRO A 68 22.98 4.97 -10.93
C PRO A 68 24.29 4.34 -10.45
#